data_AF-F3BB32-F1
#
_entry.id   AF-F3BB32-F1
#
_cell.length_a   1.000
_cell.length_b   1.000
_cell.length_c   1.000
_cell.angle_alpha   90.00
_cell.angle_beta   90.00
_cell.angle_gamma   90.00
#
_symmetry.space_group_name_H-M   'P 1'
#
loop_
_entity.id
_entity.type
_entity.pdbx_description
1 polymer ?
#
loop_
_entity_poly.entity_id
_entity_poly.type
_entity_poly.pdbx_seq_one_letter_code
_entity_poly.pdbx_strand_id
1 'polypeptide(L)'
;MLITNEMVKEYADKPAVFAVKVPAGTEISAEHLEHPMFLDDMVSSNLFTLDTALTIGQVIGVKTAKDCDALTPVTEEAVGGAVKLAAKEAPAEENVQEVQVQTEVAAQDGNTIIISIKEGKDIYLELPM
;
A
#
# COMPACT_ATOMS: atom_id res chain seq x y z
N MET A 1 -13.44 -6.55 18.90
CA MET A 1 -12.83 -7.90 18.72
C MET A 1 -12.16 -7.90 17.35
N LEU A 2 -10.92 -8.37 17.23
CA LEU A 2 -10.18 -8.25 15.96
C LEU A 2 -10.62 -9.32 14.96
N ILE A 3 -10.53 -8.99 13.66
CA ILE A 3 -10.66 -10.01 12.61
C ILE A 3 -9.46 -10.95 12.63
N THR A 4 -9.66 -12.23 12.33
CA THR A 4 -8.56 -13.20 12.19
C THR A 4 -8.06 -13.25 10.75
N ASN A 5 -6.82 -13.70 10.54
CA ASN A 5 -6.25 -13.85 9.19
C ASN A 5 -7.07 -14.78 8.29
N GLU A 6 -7.73 -15.78 8.86
CA GLU A 6 -8.59 -16.71 8.11
C GLU A 6 -9.86 -16.02 7.61
N MET A 7 -10.41 -15.12 8.42
CA MET A 7 -11.63 -14.37 8.15
C MET A 7 -11.43 -13.21 7.17
N VAL A 8 -10.20 -12.72 6.99
CA VAL A 8 -9.91 -11.60 6.07
C VAL A 8 -10.48 -11.85 4.66
N LYS A 9 -10.41 -13.09 4.17
CA LYS A 9 -10.94 -13.44 2.83
C LYS A 9 -12.47 -13.47 2.80
N GLU A 10 -13.10 -13.99 3.85
CA GLU A 10 -14.55 -14.08 3.97
C GLU A 10 -15.19 -12.68 4.06
N TYR A 11 -14.51 -11.75 4.72
CA TYR A 11 -14.97 -10.38 4.91
C TYR A 11 -14.26 -9.37 4.02
N ALA A 12 -13.65 -9.80 2.92
CA ALA A 12 -12.88 -8.93 2.04
C ALA A 12 -13.70 -7.73 1.52
N ASP A 13 -15.00 -7.93 1.26
CA ASP A 13 -15.92 -6.90 0.77
C ASP A 13 -16.52 -6.03 1.88
N LYS A 14 -16.20 -6.30 3.16
CA LYS A 14 -16.72 -5.52 4.28
C LYS A 14 -15.87 -4.27 4.54
N PRO A 15 -16.46 -3.22 5.14
CA PRO A 15 -15.73 -2.01 5.52
C PRO A 15 -14.60 -2.32 6.50
N ALA A 16 -13.46 -1.66 6.31
CA ALA A 16 -12.32 -1.72 7.20
C ALA A 16 -12.34 -0.56 8.19
N VAL A 17 -12.17 -0.88 9.47
CA VAL A 17 -12.08 0.10 10.57
C VAL A 17 -10.90 -0.28 11.45
N PHE A 18 -10.09 0.69 11.83
CA PHE A 18 -8.96 0.47 12.72
C PHE A 18 -9.44 0.16 14.15
N ALA A 19 -9.06 -1.00 14.66
CA ALA A 19 -9.34 -1.39 16.04
C ALA A 19 -8.31 -0.82 17.04
N VAL A 20 -7.12 -0.51 16.56
CA VAL A 20 -5.99 0.00 17.36
C VAL A 20 -5.39 1.24 16.69
N LYS A 21 -4.57 1.98 17.42
CA LYS A 21 -3.77 3.05 16.80
C LYS A 21 -2.72 2.42 15.90
N VAL A 22 -2.63 2.89 14.67
CA VAL A 22 -1.70 2.40 13.65
C VAL A 22 -0.76 3.54 13.26
N PRO A 23 0.55 3.42 13.52
CA PRO A 23 1.53 4.44 13.10
C PRO A 23 1.60 4.59 11.59
N ALA A 24 2.10 5.74 11.12
CA ALA A 24 2.42 5.96 9.71
C ALA A 24 3.47 4.95 9.20
N GLY A 25 3.30 4.45 7.97
CA GLY A 25 4.19 3.49 7.31
C GLY A 25 3.99 2.03 7.74
N THR A 26 3.06 1.76 8.66
CA THR A 26 2.71 0.41 9.11
C THR A 26 1.89 -0.32 8.05
N GLU A 27 2.23 -1.58 7.80
CA GLU A 27 1.47 -2.45 6.92
C GLU A 27 0.20 -2.95 7.63
N ILE A 28 -0.96 -2.73 7.02
CA ILE A 28 -2.26 -3.09 7.59
C ILE A 28 -2.41 -4.62 7.54
N SER A 29 -2.68 -5.23 8.70
CA SER A 29 -2.87 -6.66 8.88
C SER A 29 -4.20 -6.90 9.61
N ALA A 30 -4.60 -8.16 9.77
CA ALA A 30 -5.83 -8.51 10.48
C ALA A 30 -5.85 -7.97 11.93
N GLU A 31 -4.70 -7.87 12.60
CA GLU A 31 -4.62 -7.38 13.98
C GLU A 31 -4.93 -5.88 14.12
N HIS A 32 -4.88 -5.15 13.00
CA HIS A 32 -5.18 -3.72 12.97
C HIS A 32 -6.67 -3.44 12.77
N LEU A 33 -7.46 -4.42 12.33
CA LEU A 33 -8.83 -4.23 11.88
C LEU A 33 -9.86 -4.82 12.86
N GLU A 34 -10.96 -4.10 13.05
CA GLU A 34 -12.09 -4.55 13.84
C GLU A 34 -12.89 -5.61 13.07
N HIS A 35 -13.54 -6.52 13.80
CA HIS A 35 -14.38 -7.53 13.17
C HIS A 35 -15.68 -6.89 12.64
N PRO A 36 -16.03 -7.10 11.35
CA PRO A 36 -17.19 -6.49 10.71
C PRO A 36 -18.53 -6.68 11.41
N MET A 37 -18.70 -7.73 12.20
CA MET A 37 -19.95 -8.01 12.90
C MET A 37 -20.29 -6.97 13.97
N PHE A 38 -19.29 -6.25 14.49
CA PHE A 38 -19.48 -5.25 15.54
C PHE A 38 -19.65 -3.83 14.97
N LEU A 39 -19.38 -3.63 13.68
CA LEU A 39 -19.38 -2.29 13.10
C LEU A 39 -20.77 -1.66 13.12
N ASP A 40 -21.82 -2.44 12.84
CA ASP A 40 -23.20 -1.93 12.86
C ASP A 40 -23.60 -1.41 14.24
N ASP A 41 -23.24 -2.15 15.31
CA ASP A 41 -23.48 -1.73 16.69
C ASP A 41 -22.70 -0.46 17.04
N MET A 42 -21.44 -0.36 16.60
CA MET A 42 -20.59 0.82 16.82
C MET A 42 -21.10 2.06 16.07
N VAL A 43 -21.57 1.90 14.83
CA VAL A 43 -22.18 2.98 14.05
C VAL A 43 -23.50 3.40 14.69
N SER A 44 -24.33 2.45 15.14
CA SER A 44 -25.58 2.76 15.84
C SER A 44 -25.36 3.49 17.17
N SER A 45 -24.21 3.25 17.81
CA SER A 45 -23.74 3.95 19.01
C SER A 45 -23.11 5.32 18.69
N ASN A 46 -23.11 5.73 17.42
CA ASN A 46 -22.58 7.00 16.94
C ASN A 46 -21.08 7.20 17.26
N LEU A 47 -20.29 6.12 17.23
CA LEU A 47 -18.84 6.18 17.42
C LEU A 47 -18.10 6.69 16.18
N PHE A 48 -18.55 6.28 14.99
CA PHE A 48 -18.00 6.68 13.69
C PHE A 48 -19.01 6.41 12.57
N THR A 49 -18.74 6.88 11.36
CA THR A 49 -19.52 6.57 10.13
C THR A 49 -18.67 5.76 9.15
N LEU A 50 -19.30 5.07 8.19
CA LEU A 50 -18.61 4.21 7.23
C LEU A 50 -18.58 4.78 5.80
N ASP A 51 -18.99 6.04 5.63
CA ASP A 51 -19.21 6.65 4.31
C ASP A 51 -17.94 6.67 3.43
N THR A 52 -16.77 6.74 4.06
CA THR A 52 -15.45 6.81 3.43
C THR A 52 -14.61 5.56 3.65
N ALA A 53 -15.20 4.51 4.23
CA ALA A 53 -14.51 3.29 4.58
C ALA A 53 -14.16 2.48 3.32
N LEU A 54 -12.88 2.21 3.12
CA LEU A 54 -12.39 1.21 2.19
C LEU A 54 -12.74 -0.19 2.68
N THR A 55 -12.70 -1.17 1.78
CA THR A 55 -12.94 -2.57 2.13
C THR A 55 -11.71 -3.25 2.71
N ILE A 56 -11.90 -4.28 3.53
CA ILE A 56 -10.82 -5.07 4.13
C ILE A 56 -9.88 -5.62 3.06
N GLY A 57 -10.42 -6.13 1.95
CA GLY A 57 -9.64 -6.68 0.85
C GLY A 57 -8.75 -5.64 0.16
N GLN A 58 -9.20 -4.39 0.09
CA GLN A 58 -8.44 -3.29 -0.52
C GLN A 58 -7.27 -2.83 0.35
N VAL A 59 -7.39 -2.94 1.69
CA VAL A 59 -6.43 -2.31 2.62
C VAL A 59 -5.44 -3.30 3.21
N ILE A 60 -5.76 -4.60 3.28
CA ILE A 60 -4.84 -5.59 3.85
C ILE A 60 -3.54 -5.64 3.04
N GLY A 61 -2.40 -5.49 3.72
CA GLY A 61 -1.06 -5.43 3.13
C GLY A 61 -0.70 -4.09 2.48
N VAL A 62 -1.52 -3.05 2.65
CA VAL A 62 -1.21 -1.67 2.27
C VAL A 62 -0.55 -0.95 3.45
N LYS A 63 0.37 -0.03 3.17
CA LYS A 63 0.99 0.82 4.20
C LYS A 63 0.16 2.07 4.46
N THR A 64 0.01 2.43 5.73
CA THR A 64 -0.57 3.73 6.11
C THR A 64 0.33 4.88 5.68
N ALA A 65 -0.26 5.96 5.19
CA ALA A 65 0.45 7.20 4.83
C ALA A 65 0.60 8.16 6.02
N LYS A 66 -0.26 8.00 7.04
CA LYS A 66 -0.29 8.83 8.25
C LYS A 66 -0.63 8.00 9.49
N ASP A 67 -0.45 8.59 10.67
CA ASP A 67 -0.91 8.00 11.91
C ASP A 67 -2.44 7.92 11.91
N CYS A 68 -2.96 6.74 12.24
CA CYS A 68 -4.39 6.45 12.25
C CYS A 68 -4.82 6.06 13.67
N ASP A 69 -5.91 6.65 14.15
CA ASP A 69 -6.46 6.35 15.46
C ASP A 69 -7.40 5.14 15.43
N ALA A 70 -7.56 4.49 16.59
CA ALA A 70 -8.59 3.46 16.76
C ALA A 70 -9.99 4.06 16.58
N LEU A 71 -10.96 3.21 16.23
CA LEU A 71 -12.35 3.60 15.94
C LEU A 71 -12.48 4.59 14.78
N THR A 72 -11.51 4.58 13.86
CA THR A 72 -11.59 5.36 12.63
C THR A 72 -11.68 4.43 11.41
N PRO A 73 -12.52 4.74 10.42
CA PRO A 73 -12.56 4.00 9.16
C PRO A 73 -11.22 4.11 8.43
N VAL A 74 -10.84 3.04 7.73
CA VAL A 74 -9.68 3.11 6.83
C VAL A 74 -10.11 3.82 5.55
N THR A 75 -9.59 5.02 5.31
CA THR A 75 -9.94 5.85 4.14
C THR A 75 -8.81 5.90 3.13
N GLU A 76 -9.07 6.36 1.90
CA GLU A 76 -8.03 6.59 0.89
C GLU A 76 -6.92 7.53 1.40
N GLU A 77 -7.27 8.55 2.17
CA GLU A 77 -6.31 9.46 2.78
C GLU A 77 -5.41 8.75 3.81
N ALA A 78 -5.95 7.80 4.57
CA ALA A 78 -5.19 7.01 5.55
C ALA A 78 -4.10 6.15 4.89
N VAL A 79 -4.33 5.72 3.65
CA VAL A 79 -3.40 4.90 2.86
C VAL A 79 -2.71 5.68 1.73
N GLY A 80 -2.89 7.01 1.66
CA GLY A 80 -2.28 7.85 0.63
C GLY A 80 -2.69 7.46 -0.81
N GLY A 81 -3.90 6.95 -0.99
CA GLY A 81 -4.41 6.46 -2.27
C GLY A 81 -3.90 5.08 -2.67
N ALA A 82 -3.04 4.45 -1.87
CA ALA A 82 -2.63 3.07 -2.11
C ALA A 82 -3.78 2.11 -1.74
N VAL A 83 -4.39 1.47 -2.72
CA VAL A 83 -5.40 0.43 -2.49
C VAL A 83 -5.09 -0.79 -3.34
N LYS A 84 -5.29 -1.99 -2.79
CA LYS A 84 -5.25 -3.20 -3.61
C LYS A 84 -6.50 -3.21 -4.48
N LEU A 85 -6.30 -3.17 -5.79
CA LEU A 85 -7.37 -3.43 -6.75
C LEU A 85 -7.93 -4.83 -6.45
N ALA A 86 -9.20 -4.89 -6.06
CA ALA A 86 -9.90 -6.16 -5.88
C ALA A 86 -9.81 -6.92 -7.20
N ALA A 87 -9.17 -8.09 -7.19
CA ALA A 87 -8.84 -8.84 -8.39
C ALA A 87 -10.10 -9.20 -9.18
N LYS A 88 -10.42 -8.36 -10.17
CA LYS A 88 -11.16 -8.70 -11.38
C LYS A 88 -10.13 -8.49 -12.50
N GLU A 89 -9.81 -9.55 -13.23
CA GLU A 89 -8.71 -9.61 -14.21
C GLU A 89 -8.60 -8.37 -15.12
N ALA A 90 -7.47 -7.63 -15.02
CA ALA A 90 -6.60 -7.12 -16.10
C ALA A 90 -5.69 -5.95 -15.59
N PRO A 91 -4.50 -5.73 -16.18
CA PRO A 91 -3.31 -5.21 -15.47
C PRO A 91 -3.03 -3.70 -15.67
N ALA A 92 -1.99 -3.22 -14.96
CA ALA A 92 -1.33 -1.90 -15.00
C ALA A 92 -2.00 -0.83 -14.10
N GLU A 93 -1.31 0.03 -13.35
CA GLU A 93 0.07 0.56 -13.35
C GLU A 93 0.30 1.17 -11.93
N GLU A 94 1.40 0.85 -11.27
CA GLU A 94 2.58 1.74 -11.09
C GLU A 94 2.45 2.76 -9.95
N ASN A 95 3.13 2.47 -8.83
CA ASN A 95 3.75 3.50 -8.01
C ASN A 95 5.04 2.92 -7.42
N VAL A 96 6.09 2.94 -8.24
CA VAL A 96 7.44 2.71 -7.78
C VAL A 96 7.98 4.06 -7.30
N GLN A 97 8.20 4.16 -5.99
CA GLN A 97 8.82 5.31 -5.35
C GLN A 97 10.17 5.60 -6.02
N GLU A 98 10.31 6.81 -6.56
CA GLU A 98 11.56 7.37 -7.07
C GLU A 98 12.61 7.41 -5.95
N VAL A 99 13.55 6.46 -5.97
CA VAL A 99 14.81 6.59 -5.25
C VAL A 99 15.81 7.23 -6.20
N GLN A 100 16.11 8.50 -5.95
CA GLN A 100 17.12 9.26 -6.70
C GLN A 100 18.50 8.63 -6.47
N VAL A 101 19.06 7.98 -7.50
CA VAL A 101 20.46 7.52 -7.51
C VAL A 101 21.26 8.44 -8.42
N GLN A 102 22.12 9.23 -7.79
CA GLN A 102 23.09 10.11 -8.45
C GLN A 102 24.06 9.29 -9.30
N THR A 103 24.09 9.56 -10.60
CA THR A 103 25.09 9.01 -11.52
C THR A 103 26.30 9.95 -11.55
N GLU A 104 27.41 9.53 -10.94
CA GLU A 104 28.71 10.18 -11.14
C GLU A 104 29.35 9.66 -12.44
N VAL A 105 29.59 10.59 -13.37
CA VAL A 105 30.28 10.32 -14.64
C VAL A 105 31.76 10.67 -14.45
N ALA A 106 32.65 9.67 -14.48
CA ALA A 106 34.09 9.87 -14.57
C ALA A 106 34.56 9.68 -16.02
N ALA A 107 35.43 10.57 -16.47
CA ALA A 107 35.79 10.79 -17.87
C ALA A 107 36.73 9.72 -18.51
N GLN A 108 36.84 9.86 -19.84
CA GLN A 108 37.45 9.05 -20.89
C GLN A 108 38.92 8.62 -20.71
N ASP A 109 39.23 7.44 -21.30
CA ASP A 109 40.50 7.19 -22.01
C ASP A 109 40.22 6.53 -23.39
N GLY A 110 40.33 7.34 -24.44
CA GLY A 110 40.83 6.99 -25.77
C GLY A 110 40.10 6.00 -26.69
N ASN A 111 39.62 4.85 -26.23
CA ASN A 111 39.11 3.81 -27.15
C ASN A 111 38.15 2.77 -26.50
N THR A 112 37.74 2.97 -25.25
CA THR A 112 36.85 2.02 -24.57
C THR A 112 35.84 2.77 -23.71
N ILE A 113 34.55 2.56 -24.00
CA ILE A 113 33.45 3.06 -23.15
C ILE A 113 33.20 2.01 -22.07
N ILE A 114 33.53 2.32 -20.81
CA ILE A 114 33.28 1.45 -19.65
C ILE A 114 32.07 2.01 -18.88
N ILE A 115 30.94 1.30 -18.91
CA ILE A 115 29.73 1.67 -18.17
C ILE A 115 29.52 0.64 -17.06
N SER A 116 29.66 1.06 -15.81
CA SER A 116 29.37 0.21 -14.65
C SER A 116 27.92 0.39 -14.19
N ILE A 117 27.16 -0.70 -14.24
CA ILE A 117 25.74 -0.73 -13.88
C ILE A 117 25.57 -1.71 -12.73
N LYS A 118 25.20 -1.20 -11.55
CA LYS A 118 25.11 -2.01 -10.32
C LYS A 118 23.85 -2.88 -10.26
N GLU A 119 22.79 -2.50 -10.94
CA GLU A 119 21.57 -3.31 -11.09
C GLU A 119 21.06 -3.19 -12.54
N GLY A 120 21.00 -4.32 -13.27
CA GLY A 120 20.70 -4.34 -14.70
C GLY A 120 19.28 -4.82 -14.99
N LYS A 121 18.38 -3.91 -15.33
CA LYS A 121 17.09 -4.21 -15.98
C LYS A 121 16.86 -3.25 -17.15
N ASP A 122 16.41 -3.83 -18.27
CA ASP A 122 16.02 -3.15 -19.52
C ASP A 122 17.04 -2.14 -20.09
N ILE A 123 18.25 -2.62 -20.43
CA ILE A 123 19.30 -1.77 -20.99
C ILE A 123 19.61 -2.19 -22.42
N TYR A 124 19.37 -1.27 -23.35
CA TYR A 124 19.76 -1.39 -24.75
C TYR A 124 20.78 -0.31 -25.07
N LEU A 125 21.98 -0.73 -25.44
CA LEU A 125 23.08 0.15 -25.81
C LEU A 125 23.46 -0.14 -27.26
N GLU A 126 23.36 0.87 -28.13
CA GLU A 126 23.84 0.81 -29.51
C GLU A 126 24.96 1.84 -29.68
N LEU A 127 26.13 1.38 -30.10
CA LEU A 127 27.31 2.23 -30.30
C LEU A 127 27.57 2.38 -31.80
N PRO A 128 27.73 3.62 -32.30
CA PRO A 128 28.24 3.83 -33.65
C PRO A 128 29.70 3.37 -33.72
N MET A 129 30.08 2.75 -34.84
CA MET A 129 31.49 2.51 -35.17
C MET A 129 32.20 3.82 -35.52
#